data_AF-A0A5J4DQE9-F1
#
_entry.id   AF-A0A5J4DQE9-F1
#
_cell.length_a   1.000
_cell.length_b   1.000
_cell.length_c   1.000
_cell.angle_alpha   90.00
_cell.angle_beta   90.00
_cell.angle_gamma   90.00
#
_symmetry.space_group_name_H-M   'P 1'
#
loop_
_entity.id
_entity.type
_entity.pdbx_description
1 polymer ?
#
loop_
_entity_poly.entity_id
_entity_poly.type
_entity_poly.pdbx_seq_one_letter_code
_entity_poly.pdbx_strand_id
1 'polypeptide(L)'
;MAGTYTKEKGIENMLYNGELESEDAIMNDKERFGRVRTILMKQLRAKYGDDIANRALYRINKRISEDSLRVKVNLGTINRSESEI
;
A
#
# COMPACT_ATOMS: atom_id res chain seq x y z
N MET A 1 -18.52 14.10 33.46
CA MET A 1 -18.83 13.79 32.05
C MET A 1 -18.37 12.37 31.76
N ALA A 2 -19.26 11.39 31.86
CA ALA A 2 -18.96 10.02 31.45
C ALA A 2 -19.19 9.93 29.93
N GLY A 3 -18.11 10.07 29.16
CA GLY A 3 -18.16 9.91 27.71
C GLY A 3 -18.43 8.44 27.36
N THR A 4 -19.53 8.18 26.69
CA THR A 4 -19.85 6.86 26.14
C THR A 4 -18.82 6.50 25.07
N TYR A 5 -17.88 5.63 25.39
CA TYR A 5 -17.04 4.95 24.40
C TYR A 5 -17.95 4.02 23.59
N THR A 6 -18.44 4.49 22.45
CA THR A 6 -19.22 3.67 21.53
C THR A 6 -18.30 2.64 20.88
N LYS A 7 -18.67 1.34 20.96
CA LYS A 7 -17.90 0.22 20.41
C LYS A 7 -17.48 0.41 18.95
N GLU A 8 -18.26 1.18 18.19
CA GLU A 8 -18.03 1.54 16.79
C GLU A 8 -16.70 2.29 16.57
N LYS A 9 -16.35 3.25 17.44
CA LYS A 9 -15.08 3.99 17.34
C LYS A 9 -13.84 3.13 17.64
N GLY A 10 -13.99 2.09 18.45
CA GLY A 10 -12.92 1.14 18.73
C GLY A 10 -12.62 0.24 17.53
N ILE A 11 -13.67 -0.18 16.83
CA ILE A 11 -13.57 -1.02 15.63
C ILE A 11 -12.96 -0.22 14.46
N GLU A 12 -13.39 1.03 14.23
CA GLU A 12 -12.80 1.88 13.20
C GLU A 12 -11.31 2.15 13.41
N ASN A 13 -10.88 2.42 14.65
CA ASN A 13 -9.46 2.63 14.95
C ASN A 13 -8.63 1.35 14.74
N MET A 14 -9.15 0.17 15.11
CA MET A 14 -8.49 -1.10 14.82
C MET A 14 -8.40 -1.38 13.33
N LEU A 15 -9.45 -1.09 12.55
CA LEU A 15 -9.46 -1.26 11.10
C LEU A 15 -8.43 -0.35 10.43
N TYR A 16 -8.40 0.93 10.83
CA TYR A 16 -7.49 1.93 10.28
C TYR A 16 -6.02 1.59 10.59
N ASN A 17 -5.72 1.16 11.82
CA ASN A 17 -4.39 0.72 12.22
C ASN A 17 -3.95 -0.55 11.47
N GLY A 18 -4.88 -1.47 11.21
CA GLY A 18 -4.61 -2.68 10.41
C GLY A 18 -4.28 -2.38 8.93
N GLU A 19 -4.97 -1.39 8.33
CA GLU A 19 -4.66 -0.94 6.96
C GLU A 19 -3.23 -0.34 6.89
N LEU A 20 -2.88 0.56 7.81
CA LEU A 20 -1.56 1.21 7.84
C LEU A 20 -0.42 0.23 8.12
N GLU A 21 -0.54 -0.61 9.15
CA GLU A 21 0.50 -1.61 9.48
C GLU A 21 0.70 -2.61 8.33
N SER A 22 -0.39 -2.96 7.61
CA SER A 22 -0.29 -3.82 6.43
C SER A 22 0.40 -3.10 5.26
N GLU A 23 0.09 -1.83 5.01
CA GLU A 23 0.74 -1.03 3.96
C GLU A 23 2.26 -0.91 4.21
N ASP A 24 2.68 -0.57 5.42
CA ASP A 24 4.09 -0.42 5.79
C ASP A 24 4.88 -1.72 5.63
N ALA A 25 4.32 -2.83 6.14
CA ALA A 25 4.98 -4.13 6.04
C ALA A 25 5.13 -4.58 4.57
N ILE A 26 4.09 -4.35 3.75
CA ILE A 26 4.09 -4.67 2.33
C ILE A 26 5.12 -3.81 1.58
N MET A 27 5.19 -2.51 1.87
CA MET A 27 6.15 -1.60 1.26
C MET A 27 7.58 -2.00 1.59
N ASN A 28 7.87 -2.32 2.86
CA ASN A 28 9.20 -2.76 3.27
C ASN A 28 9.65 -4.04 2.54
N ASP A 29 8.75 -5.02 2.38
CA ASP A 29 9.06 -6.28 1.66
C ASP A 29 9.30 -6.01 0.16
N LYS A 30 8.52 -5.10 -0.45
CA LYS A 30 8.72 -4.63 -1.84
C LYS A 30 10.08 -3.95 -2.00
N GLU A 31 10.45 -3.05 -1.11
CA GLU A 31 11.73 -2.34 -1.17
C GLU A 31 12.91 -3.30 -1.00
N ARG A 32 12.80 -4.26 -0.07
CA ARG A 32 13.88 -5.18 0.25
C ARG A 32 14.06 -6.32 -0.74
N PHE A 33 12.97 -6.86 -1.28
CA PHE A 33 13.00 -8.06 -2.12
C PHE A 33 12.47 -7.85 -3.54
N GLY A 34 12.00 -6.65 -3.89
CA GLY A 34 11.31 -6.36 -5.15
C GLY A 34 9.90 -6.95 -5.25
N ARG A 35 9.47 -7.74 -4.26
CA ARG A 35 8.18 -8.46 -4.24
C ARG A 35 7.71 -8.68 -2.82
N VAL A 36 6.41 -8.86 -2.66
CA VAL A 36 5.80 -9.25 -1.39
C VAL A 36 5.91 -10.76 -1.24
N ARG A 37 6.51 -11.23 -0.15
CA ARG A 37 6.63 -12.66 0.12
C ARG A 37 5.28 -13.24 0.54
N THR A 38 5.01 -14.47 0.11
CA THR A 38 3.76 -15.18 0.42
C THR A 38 3.56 -15.39 1.92
N ILE A 39 4.65 -15.61 2.66
CA ILE A 39 4.62 -15.78 4.12
C ILE A 39 4.12 -14.50 4.81
N LEU A 40 4.62 -13.34 4.40
CA LEU A 40 4.18 -12.05 4.93
C LEU A 40 2.68 -11.86 4.71
N MET A 41 2.19 -12.08 3.48
CA MET A 41 0.76 -11.97 3.19
C MET A 41 -0.09 -12.93 4.03
N LYS A 42 0.37 -14.16 4.27
CA LYS A 42 -0.33 -15.10 5.16
C LYS A 42 -0.40 -14.55 6.60
N GLN A 43 0.67 -13.94 7.10
CA GLN A 43 0.70 -13.35 8.45
C GLN A 43 -0.24 -12.15 8.57
N LEU A 44 -0.25 -11.25 7.58
CA LEU A 44 -1.13 -10.08 7.57
C LEU A 44 -2.61 -10.47 7.53
N ARG A 45 -2.97 -11.46 6.70
CA ARG A 45 -4.32 -12.02 6.63
C ARG A 45 -4.77 -12.65 7.93
N ALA A 46 -3.90 -13.42 8.58
CA ALA A 46 -4.19 -14.00 9.89
C ALA A 46 -4.36 -12.93 10.99
N LYS A 47 -3.64 -11.81 10.89
CA LYS A 47 -3.64 -10.75 11.90
C LYS A 47 -4.80 -9.76 11.75
N TYR A 48 -5.12 -9.33 10.53
CA TYR A 48 -6.10 -8.26 10.27
C TYR A 48 -7.27 -8.69 9.39
N GLY A 49 -7.27 -9.93 8.89
CA GLY A 49 -8.26 -10.43 7.94
C GLY A 49 -7.87 -10.21 6.48
N ASP A 50 -8.54 -10.98 5.62
CA ASP A 50 -8.25 -11.01 4.19
C ASP A 50 -8.53 -9.66 3.51
N ASP A 51 -9.63 -9.01 3.86
CA ASP A 51 -10.05 -7.75 3.23
C ASP A 51 -9.02 -6.63 3.44
N ILE A 52 -8.57 -6.45 4.68
CA ILE A 52 -7.60 -5.41 5.05
C ILE A 52 -6.25 -5.67 4.36
N ALA A 53 -5.73 -6.89 4.48
CA ALA A 53 -4.43 -7.25 3.92
C ALA A 53 -4.42 -7.15 2.38
N ASN A 54 -5.48 -7.63 1.71
CA ASN A 54 -5.58 -7.56 0.25
C ASN A 54 -5.79 -6.12 -0.24
N ARG A 55 -6.56 -5.30 0.49
CA ARG A 55 -6.73 -3.87 0.17
C ARG A 55 -5.42 -3.10 0.30
N ALA A 56 -4.65 -3.34 1.36
CA ALA A 56 -3.32 -2.75 1.53
C ALA A 56 -2.37 -3.12 0.37
N LEU A 57 -2.34 -4.40 -0.01
CA LEU A 57 -1.57 -4.88 -1.15
C LEU A 57 -1.97 -4.17 -2.46
N TYR A 58 -3.28 -4.04 -2.70
CA TYR A 58 -3.80 -3.33 -3.87
C TYR A 58 -3.35 -1.86 -3.89
N ARG A 59 -3.47 -1.14 -2.77
CA ARG A 59 -3.06 0.27 -2.67
C ARG A 59 -1.57 0.44 -2.94
N ILE A 60 -0.71 -0.39 -2.35
CA ILE A 60 0.74 -0.32 -2.61
C ILE A 60 1.06 -0.60 -4.08
N ASN A 61 0.47 -1.66 -4.66
CA ASN A 61 0.68 -1.97 -6.08
C ASN A 61 0.20 -0.82 -6.99
N LYS A 62 -0.94 -0.20 -6.66
CA LYS A 62 -1.46 0.96 -7.39
C LYS A 62 -0.51 2.15 -7.30
N ARG A 63 -0.03 2.52 -6.10
CA ARG A 63 0.94 3.61 -5.89
C ARG A 63 2.22 3.38 -6.71
N ILE A 64 2.80 2.18 -6.62
CA ILE A 64 4.01 1.81 -7.39
C ILE A 64 3.75 1.91 -8.90
N SER A 65 2.59 1.45 -9.36
CA SER A 65 2.24 1.52 -10.78
C SER A 65 2.05 2.96 -11.27
N GLU A 66 1.39 3.81 -10.48
CA GLU A 66 1.17 5.22 -10.80
C GLU A 66 2.49 5.99 -10.81
N ASP A 67 3.38 5.75 -9.86
CA ASP A 67 4.73 6.33 -9.84
C ASP A 67 5.57 5.84 -11.02
N SER A 68 5.48 4.55 -11.36
CA SER A 68 6.15 4.01 -12.56
C SER A 68 5.63 4.65 -13.85
N LEU A 69 4.32 4.90 -13.95
CA LEU A 69 3.72 5.60 -15.09
C LEU A 69 4.22 7.05 -15.18
N ARG A 70 4.30 7.77 -14.06
CA ARG A 70 4.85 9.14 -14.02
C ARG A 70 6.30 9.20 -14.50
N VAL A 71 7.14 8.26 -14.05
CA VAL A 71 8.53 8.17 -14.50
C VAL A 71 8.62 7.88 -16.00
N LYS A 72 7.79 6.98 -16.53
CA LYS A 72 7.75 6.67 -17.97
C LYS A 72 7.30 7.85 -18.83
N VAL A 73 6.29 8.60 -18.38
CA VAL A 73 5.83 9.82 -19.07
C VAL A 73 6.96 10.84 -19.16
N ASN A 74 7.69 11.05 -18.06
CA ASN A 74 8.82 11.99 -18.02
C ASN A 74 10.01 11.55 -18.90
N LEU A 75 10.31 10.25 -18.97
CA LEU A 75 11.38 9.76 -19.84
C LEU A 75 11.01 9.86 -21.33
N GLY A 76 9.74 9.62 -21.65
CA GLY A 76 9.21 9.75 -23.01
C GLY A 76 9.20 11.19 -23.54
N THR A 77 9.00 12.19 -22.66
CA THR A 77 9.08 13.60 -23.05
C THR A 77 10.51 14.08 -23.24
N ILE A 78 11.46 13.66 -22.40
CA ILE A 78 12.89 14.02 -22.53
C ILE A 78 13.48 13.47 -23.83
N ASN A 79 13.21 12.20 -24.17
CA ASN A 79 13.75 11.60 -25.39
C ASN A 79 13.14 12.16 -26.69
N ARG A 80 11.99 12.84 -26.61
CA ARG A 80 11.35 13.47 -27.79
C ARG A 80 11.96 14.82 -28.13
N SER A 81 12.55 15.52 -27.16
CA SER A 81 13.24 16.80 -27.36
C SER A 81 14.64 16.68 -27.97
N GLU A 82 15.27 15.49 -27.97
CA GLU A 82 16.58 15.27 -28.60
C GLU A 82 16.49 14.79 -30.07
N SER A 83 15.27 14.62 -30.60
CA SER A 83 15.05 14.14 -31.97
C SER A 83 14.66 15.24 -32.97
N GLU A 84 14.61 16.49 -32.54
CA GLU A 84 14.40 17.64 -33.42
C GLU A 84 15.61 18.59 -33.29
N ILE A 85 16.29 18.78 -34.44
CA ILE A 85 17.42 19.69 -34.78
C ILE A 85 18.81 19.04 -34.74
#